data_AF-A0A7W5DBH8-F1
#
_entry.id   AF-A0A7W5DBH8-F1
#
_cell.length_a   1.000
_cell.length_b   1.000
_cell.length_c   1.000
_cell.angle_alpha   90.00
_cell.angle_beta   90.00
_cell.angle_gamma   90.00
#
_symmetry.space_group_name_H-M   'P 1'
#
loop_
_entity.id
_entity.type
_entity.pdbx_description
1 polymer ?
#
loop_
_entity_poly.entity_id
_entity_poly.type
_entity_poly.pdbx_seq_one_letter_code
_entity_poly.pdbx_strand_id
1 'polypeptide(L)'
;MKVHLVLNGKVIAATLADNDTAREFVAMLPMTITMHDMFRREKFGALPKPISGNGTSTQNYEVGDMICWSPGPDLTIFHGHDGQTISGAIQVLGRIDAGIEAFREPGPIEVRIEVAEEKPRDDRGPPRGIQVCGRDSRTAGRITAPRSPTPPSICRPRSATGATGRCQGAWSH
;
A
#
# COMPACT_ATOMS: atom_id res chain seq x y z
N MET A 1 -9.17 2.49 -9.50
CA MET A 1 -9.65 1.80 -8.27
C MET A 1 -8.47 1.08 -7.63
N LYS A 2 -8.39 0.95 -6.31
CA LYS A 2 -7.31 0.20 -5.65
C LYS A 2 -7.83 -1.11 -5.06
N VAL A 3 -7.00 -2.14 -5.12
CA VAL A 3 -7.27 -3.46 -4.56
C VAL A 3 -6.06 -3.94 -3.77
N HIS A 4 -6.33 -4.82 -2.81
CA HIS A 4 -5.32 -5.50 -2.02
C HIS A 4 -5.31 -6.98 -2.39
N LEU A 5 -4.11 -7.50 -2.67
CA LEU A 5 -3.84 -8.91 -2.83
C LEU A 5 -3.15 -9.39 -1.55
N VAL A 6 -3.83 -10.25 -0.81
CA VAL A 6 -3.35 -10.84 0.43
C VAL A 6 -2.84 -12.24 0.14
N LEU A 7 -1.54 -12.45 0.30
CA LEU A 7 -0.91 -13.77 0.25
C LEU A 7 0.12 -13.91 1.35
N ASN A 8 0.19 -15.08 1.98
CA ASN A 8 1.12 -15.38 3.08
C ASN A 8 1.12 -14.31 4.20
N GLY A 9 -0.03 -13.71 4.50
CA GLY A 9 -0.17 -12.63 5.47
C GLY A 9 0.43 -11.28 5.04
N LYS A 10 0.91 -11.15 3.80
CA LYS A 10 1.38 -9.89 3.21
C LYS A 10 0.27 -9.25 2.39
N VAL A 11 0.12 -7.95 2.53
CA VAL A 11 -0.82 -7.14 1.75
C VAL A 11 -0.04 -6.44 0.63
N ILE A 12 -0.46 -6.68 -0.60
CA ILE A 12 0.14 -6.13 -1.81
C ILE A 12 -0.88 -5.20 -2.45
N ALA A 13 -0.51 -3.94 -2.64
CA ALA A 13 -1.36 -2.96 -3.27
C ALA A 13 -1.28 -3.08 -4.80
N ALA A 14 -2.44 -3.04 -5.45
CA ALA A 14 -2.53 -2.93 -6.89
C ALA A 14 -3.58 -1.88 -7.30
N THR A 15 -3.31 -1.24 -8.42
CA THR A 15 -4.20 -0.27 -9.05
C THR A 15 -4.85 -0.91 -10.27
N LEU A 16 -6.19 -0.96 -10.26
CA LEU A 16 -6.97 -1.41 -11.41
C LEU A 16 -7.12 -0.30 -12.45
N ALA A 17 -7.09 -0.71 -13.72
CA ALA A 17 -7.37 0.14 -14.86
C ALA A 17 -8.84 0.59 -14.89
N ASP A 18 -9.13 1.72 -15.53
CA ASP A 18 -10.51 2.19 -15.74
C ASP A 18 -11.04 1.64 -17.07
N ASN A 19 -11.43 0.37 -17.07
CA ASN A 19 -12.05 -0.30 -18.20
C ASN A 19 -13.15 -1.27 -17.75
N ASP A 20 -14.00 -1.70 -18.69
CA ASP A 20 -15.16 -2.55 -18.38
C ASP A 20 -14.74 -3.93 -17.82
N THR A 21 -13.64 -4.50 -18.32
CA THR A 21 -13.06 -5.76 -17.82
C THR A 21 -12.67 -5.66 -16.34
N ALA A 22 -12.04 -4.55 -15.93
CA ALA A 22 -11.65 -4.29 -14.55
C ALA A 22 -12.88 -4.06 -13.65
N ARG A 23 -13.95 -3.44 -14.17
CA ARG A 23 -15.22 -3.28 -13.44
C ARG A 23 -15.90 -4.62 -13.20
N GLU A 24 -15.91 -5.52 -14.18
CA GLU A 24 -16.40 -6.91 -14.01
C GLU A 24 -15.56 -7.66 -12.97
N PHE A 25 -14.24 -7.48 -12.99
CA PHE A 25 -13.34 -8.05 -11.98
C PHE A 25 -13.65 -7.57 -10.56
N VAL A 26 -13.86 -6.26 -10.37
CA VAL A 26 -14.23 -5.70 -9.06
C VAL A 26 -15.56 -6.25 -8.55
N ALA A 27 -16.53 -6.49 -9.44
CA ALA A 27 -17.84 -7.03 -9.06
C ALA A 27 -17.78 -8.46 -8.48
N MET A 28 -16.65 -9.17 -8.64
CA MET A 28 -16.42 -10.50 -8.06
C MET A 28 -15.72 -10.48 -6.70
N LEU A 29 -15.26 -9.30 -6.23
CA LEU A 29 -14.52 -9.19 -4.98
C LEU A 29 -15.46 -9.17 -3.75
N PRO A 30 -15.01 -9.71 -2.59
CA PRO A 30 -13.72 -10.37 -2.36
C PRO A 30 -13.72 -11.84 -2.83
N MET A 31 -12.58 -12.31 -3.33
CA MET A 31 -12.41 -13.71 -3.75
C MET A 31 -11.02 -14.25 -3.41
N THR A 32 -10.92 -15.57 -3.28
CA THR A 32 -9.66 -16.28 -3.07
C THR A 32 -9.36 -17.17 -4.26
N ILE A 33 -8.17 -17.03 -4.83
CA ILE A 33 -7.72 -17.75 -6.02
C ILE A 33 -6.42 -18.46 -5.69
N THR A 34 -6.35 -19.75 -6.01
CA THR A 34 -5.08 -20.48 -6.02
C THR A 34 -4.38 -20.20 -7.35
N MET A 35 -3.18 -19.62 -7.29
CA MET A 35 -2.38 -19.31 -8.47
C MET A 35 -1.22 -20.28 -8.61
N HIS A 36 -1.03 -20.78 -9.83
CA HIS A 36 0.00 -21.74 -10.21
C HIS A 36 1.11 -21.06 -11.00
N ASP A 37 2.33 -21.58 -10.88
CA ASP A 37 3.47 -21.13 -11.66
C ASP A 37 3.38 -21.59 -13.12
N MET A 38 3.54 -20.64 -14.04
CA MET A 38 3.74 -20.95 -15.44
C MET A 38 4.99 -20.24 -15.98
N PHE A 39 5.84 -21.03 -16.64
CA PHE A 39 7.08 -20.57 -17.27
C PHE A 39 8.02 -19.75 -16.34
N ARG A 40 7.88 -19.83 -15.01
CA ARG A 40 8.62 -19.04 -14.03
C ARG A 40 8.57 -17.52 -14.27
N ARG A 41 7.57 -17.05 -15.01
CA ARG A 41 7.38 -15.64 -15.38
C ARG A 41 6.01 -15.12 -14.94
N GLU A 42 5.03 -16.01 -14.88
CA GLU A 42 3.64 -15.66 -14.59
C GLU A 42 3.02 -16.63 -13.59
N LYS A 43 2.13 -16.08 -12.76
CA LYS A 43 1.24 -16.84 -11.89
C LYS A 43 -0.17 -16.73 -12.45
N PHE A 44 -0.85 -17.85 -12.66
CA PHE A 44 -2.21 -17.86 -13.18
C PHE A 44 -3.17 -18.61 -12.26
N GLY A 45 -4.42 -18.17 -12.18
CA GLY A 45 -5.46 -18.85 -11.41
C GLY A 45 -6.84 -18.61 -11.99
N ALA A 46 -7.70 -19.63 -11.86
CA ALA A 46 -9.05 -19.59 -12.41
C ALA A 46 -9.96 -18.64 -11.65
N LEU A 47 -10.67 -17.78 -12.38
CA LEU A 47 -11.72 -16.94 -11.84
C LEU A 47 -13.01 -17.75 -11.65
N PRO A 48 -13.86 -17.38 -10.66
CA PRO A 48 -15.14 -18.05 -10.43
C PRO A 48 -16.13 -17.86 -11.58
N LYS A 49 -15.93 -16.82 -12.41
CA LYS A 49 -16.75 -16.51 -13.58
C LYS A 49 -15.85 -15.99 -14.72
N PRO A 50 -16.11 -16.38 -15.97
CA PRO A 50 -15.44 -15.78 -17.12
C PRO A 50 -15.77 -14.28 -17.20
N ILE A 51 -14.74 -13.47 -17.46
CA ILE A 51 -14.92 -12.06 -17.79
C ILE A 51 -15.24 -11.97 -19.28
N SER A 52 -16.16 -11.08 -19.65
CA SER A 52 -16.76 -11.03 -21.00
C SER A 52 -15.76 -10.84 -22.15
N GLY A 53 -14.55 -10.38 -21.87
CA GLY A 53 -13.54 -10.16 -22.89
C GLY A 53 -13.87 -8.99 -23.81
N ASN A 54 -14.78 -8.09 -23.43
CA ASN A 54 -15.17 -6.94 -24.25
C ASN A 54 -14.19 -5.75 -24.14
N GLY A 55 -13.14 -5.85 -23.31
CA GLY A 55 -12.14 -4.81 -23.13
C GLY A 55 -11.10 -4.74 -24.25
N THR A 56 -10.28 -3.68 -24.19
CA THR A 56 -9.12 -3.52 -25.07
C THR A 56 -8.15 -4.68 -24.87
N SER A 57 -7.93 -5.44 -25.94
CA SER A 57 -6.96 -6.53 -25.94
C SER A 57 -5.61 -6.03 -26.47
N THR A 58 -4.53 -6.45 -25.80
CA THR A 58 -3.15 -6.14 -26.16
C THR A 58 -2.32 -7.43 -26.21
N GLN A 59 -1.10 -7.32 -26.71
CA GLN A 59 -0.07 -8.38 -26.66
C GLN A 59 1.16 -7.90 -25.87
N ASN A 60 1.14 -6.68 -25.36
CA ASN A 60 2.23 -6.13 -24.56
C ASN A 60 1.87 -6.27 -23.08
N TYR A 61 2.81 -6.80 -22.30
CA TYR A 61 2.73 -6.88 -20.86
C TYR A 61 3.98 -6.29 -20.22
N GLU A 62 3.85 -5.76 -19.02
CA GLU A 62 4.95 -5.34 -18.16
C GLU A 62 4.99 -6.21 -16.89
N VAL A 63 6.16 -6.25 -16.25
CA VAL A 63 6.30 -6.89 -14.93
C VAL A 63 5.46 -6.10 -13.92
N GLY A 64 4.56 -6.80 -13.23
CA GLY A 64 3.57 -6.24 -12.33
C GLY A 64 2.17 -6.17 -12.93
N ASP A 65 2.00 -6.43 -14.23
CA ASP A 65 0.67 -6.39 -14.84
C ASP A 65 -0.20 -7.56 -14.39
N MET A 66 -1.46 -7.22 -14.13
CA MET A 66 -2.56 -8.13 -13.85
C MET A 66 -3.44 -8.18 -15.09
N ILE A 67 -3.63 -9.38 -15.65
CA ILE A 67 -4.29 -9.55 -16.93
C ILE A 67 -5.30 -10.70 -16.89
N CYS A 68 -6.24 -10.68 -17.84
CA CYS A 68 -7.11 -11.80 -18.15
C CYS A 68 -6.87 -12.24 -19.60
N TRP A 69 -6.74 -13.54 -19.85
CA TRP A 69 -6.70 -14.06 -21.21
C TRP A 69 -8.09 -14.02 -21.82
N SER A 70 -8.26 -13.53 -23.06
CA SER A 70 -9.54 -13.64 -23.76
C SER A 70 -9.52 -14.84 -24.71
N PRO A 71 -10.53 -15.75 -24.72
CA PRO A 71 -11.79 -15.76 -23.95
C PRO A 71 -11.72 -16.57 -22.63
N GLY A 72 -10.53 -16.79 -22.07
CA GLY A 72 -10.32 -17.66 -20.89
C GLY A 72 -10.74 -17.01 -19.56
N PRO A 73 -11.17 -17.78 -18.56
CA PRO A 73 -11.57 -17.25 -17.26
C PRO A 73 -10.39 -17.09 -16.29
N ASP A 74 -9.15 -16.90 -16.75
CA ASP A 74 -7.97 -16.99 -15.87
C ASP A 74 -7.34 -15.62 -15.61
N LEU A 75 -7.16 -15.29 -14.32
CA LEU A 75 -6.36 -14.16 -13.87
C LEU A 75 -4.89 -14.56 -13.92
N THR A 76 -4.08 -13.77 -14.61
CA THR A 76 -2.63 -13.95 -14.69
C THR A 76 -1.89 -12.72 -14.17
N ILE A 77 -0.84 -12.92 -13.40
CA ILE A 77 0.04 -11.89 -12.85
C ILE A 77 1.45 -12.16 -13.34
N PHE A 78 2.03 -11.18 -14.05
CA PHE A 78 3.40 -11.26 -14.54
C PHE A 78 4.38 -10.77 -13.47
N HIS A 79 5.25 -11.64 -12.94
CA HIS A 79 6.25 -11.29 -11.93
C HIS A 79 7.70 -11.31 -12.46
N GLY A 80 7.86 -11.66 -13.72
CA GLY A 80 9.13 -11.67 -14.44
C GLY A 80 8.92 -11.46 -15.94
N HIS A 81 10.02 -11.34 -16.66
CA HIS A 81 10.04 -11.24 -18.11
C HIS A 81 11.11 -12.18 -18.67
N ASP A 82 10.76 -12.97 -19.67
CA ASP A 82 11.66 -13.91 -20.36
C ASP A 82 12.13 -13.37 -21.73
N GLY A 83 11.81 -12.11 -22.04
CA GLY A 83 12.11 -11.48 -23.33
C GLY A 83 11.25 -12.01 -24.48
N GLN A 84 10.24 -12.84 -24.20
CA GLN A 84 9.32 -13.35 -25.21
C GLN A 84 8.06 -12.49 -25.29
N THR A 85 7.58 -12.27 -26.51
CA THR A 85 6.28 -11.67 -26.76
C THR A 85 5.19 -12.74 -26.61
N ILE A 86 4.08 -12.38 -26.00
CA ILE A 86 2.90 -13.24 -25.93
C ILE A 86 2.15 -13.18 -27.27
N SER A 87 1.73 -14.35 -27.76
CA SER A 87 1.00 -14.47 -29.03
C SER A 87 -0.52 -14.34 -28.90
N GLY A 88 -1.05 -14.33 -27.68
CA GLY A 88 -2.49 -14.28 -27.40
C GLY A 88 -2.98 -12.89 -27.03
N ALA A 89 -4.30 -12.71 -27.13
CA ALA A 89 -4.98 -11.48 -26.74
C ALA A 89 -5.18 -11.46 -25.21
N ILE A 90 -4.53 -10.50 -24.55
CA ILE A 90 -4.66 -10.27 -23.12
C ILE A 90 -5.40 -8.97 -22.83
N GLN A 91 -6.15 -8.94 -21.74
CA GLN A 91 -6.84 -7.74 -21.27
C GLN A 91 -6.24 -7.30 -19.95
N VAL A 92 -5.77 -6.06 -19.91
CA VAL A 92 -5.16 -5.50 -18.70
C VAL A 92 -6.27 -5.16 -17.70
N LEU A 93 -6.23 -5.82 -16.55
CA LEU A 93 -7.10 -5.54 -15.42
C LEU A 93 -6.53 -4.42 -14.54
N GLY A 94 -5.21 -4.39 -14.40
CA GLY A 94 -4.51 -3.46 -13.54
C GLY A 94 -3.03 -3.76 -13.43
N ARG A 95 -2.39 -3.12 -12.46
CA ARG A 95 -0.97 -3.27 -12.18
C ARG A 95 -0.71 -3.27 -10.68
N ILE A 96 0.22 -4.12 -10.24
CA ILE A 96 0.72 -4.14 -8.88
C ILE A 96 1.61 -2.93 -8.66
N ASP A 97 1.33 -2.16 -7.61
CA ASP A 97 2.05 -0.93 -7.31
C ASP A 97 3.42 -1.25 -6.66
N ALA A 98 3.45 -2.24 -5.78
CA ALA A 98 4.65 -2.68 -5.07
C ALA A 98 4.48 -4.11 -4.53
N GLY A 99 5.58 -4.84 -4.33
CA GLY A 99 5.57 -6.16 -3.70
C GLY A 99 5.43 -7.35 -4.66
N ILE A 100 5.65 -7.15 -5.97
CA ILE A 100 5.58 -8.21 -7.00
C ILE A 100 6.48 -9.42 -6.69
N GLU A 101 7.55 -9.20 -5.93
CA GLU A 101 8.50 -10.23 -5.48
C GLU A 101 7.82 -11.37 -4.69
N ALA A 102 6.71 -11.10 -4.01
CA ALA A 102 5.97 -12.12 -3.28
C ALA A 102 5.35 -13.18 -4.21
N PHE A 103 5.14 -12.87 -5.50
CA PHE A 103 4.64 -13.82 -6.50
C PHE A 103 5.73 -14.73 -7.06
N ARG A 104 7.01 -14.52 -6.71
CA ARG A 104 8.12 -15.39 -7.15
C ARG A 104 8.26 -16.67 -6.32
N GLU A 105 7.40 -16.85 -5.32
CA GLU A 105 7.44 -18.05 -4.48
C GLU A 105 7.19 -19.33 -5.32
N PRO A 106 7.97 -20.39 -5.09
CA PRO A 106 7.83 -21.63 -5.82
C PRO A 106 6.54 -22.36 -5.42
N GLY A 107 5.88 -22.99 -6.39
CA GLY A 107 4.67 -23.77 -6.17
C GLY A 107 3.37 -22.94 -6.25
N PRO A 108 2.23 -23.56 -5.87
CA PRO A 108 0.95 -22.89 -5.82
C PRO A 108 0.87 -21.94 -4.63
N ILE A 109 0.36 -20.73 -4.87
CA ILE A 109 0.13 -19.70 -3.85
C ILE A 109 -1.36 -19.40 -3.75
N GLU A 110 -1.87 -19.21 -2.54
CA GLU A 110 -3.24 -18.75 -2.33
C GLU A 110 -3.25 -17.23 -2.21
N VAL A 111 -4.06 -16.57 -3.04
CA VAL A 111 -4.15 -15.11 -3.10
C VAL A 111 -5.60 -14.71 -2.87
N ARG A 112 -5.84 -13.98 -1.79
CA ARG A 112 -7.14 -13.35 -1.50
C ARG A 112 -7.13 -11.93 -2.02
N ILE A 113 -8.08 -11.59 -2.86
CA ILE A 113 -8.19 -10.27 -3.49
C ILE A 113 -9.40 -9.56 -2.89
N GLU A 114 -9.20 -8.33 -2.44
CA GLU A 114 -10.21 -7.50 -1.81
C GLU A 114 -10.09 -6.04 -2.26
N VAL A 115 -11.18 -5.29 -2.19
CA VAL A 115 -11.16 -3.86 -2.50
C VAL A 115 -10.36 -3.16 -1.41
N ALA A 116 -9.46 -2.25 -1.80
CA ALA A 116 -8.76 -1.43 -0.83
C ALA A 116 -9.78 -0.45 -0.23
N GLU A 117 -10.24 -0.72 0.99
CA GLU A 117 -11.03 0.26 1.73
C GLU A 117 -10.15 1.48 1.98
N GLU A 118 -10.41 2.57 1.25
CA GLU A 118 -10.04 3.89 1.76
C GLU A 118 -10.87 4.08 3.02
N LYS A 119 -10.25 3.91 4.19
CA LYS A 119 -10.81 4.45 5.43
C LYS A 119 -11.20 5.89 5.12
N PRO A 120 -12.48 6.29 5.31
CA PRO A 120 -12.83 7.70 5.22
C PRO A 120 -11.84 8.43 6.12
N ARG A 121 -11.05 9.33 5.55
CA ARG A 121 -10.35 10.30 6.38
C ARG A 121 -11.48 11.00 7.14
N ASP A 122 -11.52 10.79 8.44
CA ASP A 122 -12.49 11.46 9.29
C ASP A 122 -12.05 12.91 9.36
N ASP A 123 -12.46 13.69 8.36
CA ASP A 123 -12.20 15.12 8.24
C ASP A 123 -13.01 15.91 9.29
N ARG A 124 -13.71 15.23 10.20
CA ARG A 124 -14.25 15.82 11.42
C ARG A 124 -13.09 16.16 12.33
N GLY A 125 -12.49 17.31 12.05
CA GLY A 125 -11.69 18.04 13.02
C GLY A 125 -12.42 18.14 14.36
N PRO A 126 -11.67 18.29 15.48
CA PRO A 126 -12.24 18.27 16.82
C PRO A 126 -13.42 19.25 16.91
N PRO A 127 -14.51 18.89 17.61
CA PRO A 127 -15.67 19.75 17.71
C PRO A 127 -15.22 21.13 18.16
N ARG A 128 -15.45 22.14 17.31
CA ARG A 128 -15.20 23.54 17.66
C ARG A 128 -16.02 23.81 18.92
N GLY A 129 -15.33 23.93 20.05
CA GLY A 129 -15.92 24.30 21.31
C GLY A 129 -16.78 25.55 21.09
N ILE A 130 -18.06 25.43 21.41
CA ILE A 130 -18.98 26.56 21.46
C ILE A 130 -18.40 27.51 22.51
N GLN A 131 -17.77 28.60 22.08
CA GLN A 131 -17.41 29.68 22.98
C GLN A 131 -18.71 30.39 23.35
N VAL A 132 -19.29 29.98 24.48
CA VAL A 132 -20.35 30.74 25.13
C VAL A 132 -19.72 32.06 25.57
N CYS A 133 -20.15 33.15 24.95
CA CYS A 133 -19.84 34.50 25.39
C CYS A 133 -20.44 34.70 26.79
N GLY A 134 -19.61 34.51 27.83
CA GLY A 134 -19.89 34.97 29.18
C GLY A 134 -19.88 36.50 29.19
N ARG A 135 -21.07 37.08 29.19
CA ARG A 135 -21.33 38.50 29.43
C ARG A 135 -21.43 38.76 30.93
N ASP A 136 -20.93 39.93 31.34
CA ASP A 136 -21.06 40.62 32.63
C ASP A 136 -20.21 40.09 33.81
N SER A 137 -19.63 40.92 34.68
CA SER A 137 -19.64 42.37 34.87
C SER A 137 -18.50 42.77 35.83
N ARG A 138 -18.02 44.02 35.69
CA ARG A 138 -17.43 44.91 36.71
C ARG A 138 -16.95 44.28 38.04
N THR A 139 -15.68 44.48 38.39
CA THR A 139 -15.26 45.21 39.61
C THR A 139 -13.75 45.51 39.55
N ALA A 140 -13.40 46.79 39.68
CA ALA A 140 -12.04 47.26 39.88
C ALA A 140 -11.55 46.84 41.27
N GLY A 141 -10.52 46.00 41.32
CA GLY A 141 -9.81 45.60 42.53
C GLY A 141 -8.34 45.98 42.43
N ARG A 142 -8.01 47.13 43.01
CA ARG A 142 -6.66 47.68 43.18
C ARG A 142 -5.84 46.74 44.08
N ILE A 143 -4.77 46.14 43.55
CA ILE A 143 -3.71 45.53 44.38
C ILE A 143 -2.35 45.97 43.83
N THR A 144 -1.65 46.67 44.70
CA THR A 144 -0.29 47.18 44.60
C THR A 144 0.75 46.06 44.53
N ALA A 145 1.74 46.22 43.63
CA ALA A 145 3.02 45.52 43.70
C ALA A 145 3.83 46.00 44.92
N PRO A 146 4.88 45.28 45.37
CA PRO A 146 6.17 45.51 44.71
C PRO A 146 7.20 44.35 44.71
N ARG A 147 8.26 44.56 43.91
CA ARG A 147 9.64 44.00 43.96
C ARG A 147 9.96 42.73 43.14
N SER A 148 10.34 42.97 41.87
CA SER A 148 11.65 42.75 41.20
C SER A 148 12.56 41.54 41.59
N PRO A 149 13.63 41.23 40.82
CA PRO A 149 13.61 40.21 39.76
C PRO A 149 14.73 39.16 39.92
N THR A 150 14.51 37.92 39.49
CA THR A 150 15.61 36.95 39.25
C THR A 150 15.46 36.32 37.88
N PRO A 151 16.43 36.50 36.97
CA PRO A 151 16.47 35.83 35.67
C PRO A 151 17.45 34.62 35.73
N PRO A 152 17.68 33.87 34.63
CA PRO A 152 17.35 32.46 34.52
C PRO A 152 18.55 31.53 34.74
N SER A 153 18.31 30.32 35.26
CA SER A 153 19.32 29.26 35.23
C SER A 153 19.33 28.61 33.85
N ILE A 154 20.37 28.95 33.10
CA ILE A 154 20.79 28.37 31.82
C ILE A 154 21.16 26.90 32.04
N CYS A 155 20.42 25.97 31.43
CA CYS A 155 20.88 24.59 31.22
C CYS A 155 21.84 24.56 30.02
N ARG A 156 23.14 24.51 30.30
CA ARG A 156 24.16 24.18 29.30
C ARG A 156 24.24 22.66 29.09
N PRO A 157 24.36 22.17 27.85
CA PRO A 157 24.63 20.77 27.56
C PRO A 157 26.06 20.39 27.95
N ARG A 158 26.22 19.23 28.60
CA ARG A 158 27.52 18.64 28.93
C ARG A 158 28.08 17.96 27.68
N SER A 159 29.10 18.56 27.08
CA SER A 159 30.01 17.89 26.18
C SER A 159 30.77 16.81 26.95
N ALA A 160 30.68 15.55 26.52
CA ALA A 160 31.58 14.49 26.95
C ALA A 160 32.46 14.09 25.77
N THR A 161 33.68 14.60 25.81
CA THR A 161 34.85 14.14 25.08
C THR A 161 35.23 12.74 25.56
N GLY A 162 35.63 11.86 24.64
CA GLY A 162 36.17 10.53 24.93
C GLY A 162 36.10 9.67 23.67
N ALA A 163 36.98 9.86 22.69
CA ALA A 163 38.33 9.29 22.63
C ALA A 163 38.33 7.74 22.68
N THR A 164 38.60 7.17 21.51
CA THR A 164 39.45 5.99 21.24
C THR A 164 39.03 4.62 21.78
N GLY A 165 38.67 3.73 20.85
CA GLY A 165 38.68 2.28 21.00
C GLY A 165 38.49 1.59 19.65
N ARG A 166 39.47 1.71 18.75
CA ARG A 166 40.34 0.61 18.30
C ARG A 166 39.55 -0.58 17.69
N CYS A 167 39.33 -0.51 16.38
CA CYS A 167 39.15 -1.68 15.53
C CYS A 167 40.49 -2.42 15.43
N GLN A 168 40.52 -3.70 15.80
CA GLN A 168 41.39 -4.74 15.24
C GLN A 168 41.03 -6.08 15.89
N GLY A 169 40.71 -7.06 15.05
CA GLY A 169 40.35 -8.42 15.44
C GLY A 169 40.37 -9.30 14.21
N ALA A 170 41.58 -9.52 13.71
CA ALA A 170 41.93 -10.25 12.51
C ALA A 170 42.54 -11.61 12.92
N TRP A 171 42.00 -12.69 12.35
CA TRP A 171 42.62 -13.98 11.99
C TRP A 171 42.82 -15.12 13.02
N SER A 172 42.28 -16.27 12.61
CA SER A 172 42.83 -17.65 12.56
C SER A 172 43.18 -18.41 13.85
N HIS A 173 42.64 -19.62 13.99
CA HIS A 173 43.19 -20.86 13.42
C HIS A 173 42.13 -21.96 13.34
#